data_AF-A0A7Y4TWT7-F1
#
_entry.id   AF-A0A7Y4TWT7-F1
#
_cell.length_a   1.000
_cell.length_b   1.000
_cell.length_c   1.000
_cell.angle_alpha   90.00
_cell.angle_beta   90.00
_cell.angle_gamma   90.00
#
_symmetry.space_group_name_H-M   'P 1'
#
loop_
_entity.id
_entity.type
_entity.pdbx_description
1 polymer ?
#
loop_
_entity_poly.entity_id
_entity_poly.type
_entity_poly.pdbx_seq_one_letter_code
_entity_poly.pdbx_strand_id
1 'polypeptide(L)'
;MKLSLIRFVKKTFIRLRLHKIFGLFSGFSSNLLYLTKMSAWVNKNRKIEYNDFPSKWDYKKRYPFYKWVMEKEGLIDIPVTYLEFGVADGYSFKWFLNENKKPGSSFHGFDTFTGLPEDFG
;
A
#
# COMPACT_ATOMS: atom_id res chain seq x y z
N MET A 1 29.94 -8.82 13.30
CA MET A 1 30.08 -10.26 13.69
C MET A 1 31.25 -10.87 12.92
N LYS A 2 32.13 -11.66 13.54
CA LYS A 2 33.29 -12.25 12.85
C LYS A 2 32.83 -13.23 11.75
N LEU A 3 33.47 -13.20 10.58
CA LEU A 3 33.10 -14.02 9.41
C LEU A 3 33.14 -15.53 9.71
N SER A 4 34.09 -15.97 10.55
CA SER A 4 34.19 -17.36 11.01
C SER A 4 32.94 -17.83 11.75
N LEU A 5 32.39 -17.00 12.62
CA LEU A 5 31.16 -17.29 13.37
C LEU A 5 29.95 -17.41 12.44
N ILE A 6 29.78 -16.50 11.48
CA ILE A 6 28.71 -16.56 10.47
C ILE A 6 28.74 -17.91 9.73
N ARG A 7 29.93 -18.31 9.28
CA ARG A 7 30.12 -19.56 8.52
C ARG A 7 29.83 -20.79 9.37
N PHE A 8 30.30 -20.80 10.62
CA PHE A 8 30.02 -21.87 11.57
C PHE A 8 28.52 -22.03 11.82
N VAL A 9 27.82 -20.94 12.14
CA VAL A 9 26.37 -20.93 12.38
C VAL A 9 25.60 -21.49 11.17
N LYS A 10 25.93 -21.03 9.95
CA LYS A 10 25.28 -21.54 8.73
C LYS A 10 25.46 -23.06 8.56
N LYS A 11 26.69 -23.56 8.72
CA LYS A 11 26.99 -25.01 8.60
C LYS A 11 26.20 -25.82 9.63
N THR A 12 26.18 -25.37 10.88
CA THR A 12 25.45 -26.03 11.97
C THR A 12 23.94 -26.03 11.71
N PHE A 13 23.38 -24.90 11.24
CA PHE A 13 21.96 -24.77 10.94
C PHE A 13 21.49 -25.74 9.85
N ILE A 14 22.30 -25.92 8.80
CA ILE A 14 22.04 -26.89 7.73
C ILE A 14 22.19 -28.32 8.25
N ARG A 15 23.29 -28.62 8.96
CA ARG A 15 23.59 -29.97 9.48
C ARG A 15 22.49 -30.48 10.41
N LEU A 16 21.98 -29.63 11.29
CA LEU A 16 20.91 -29.97 12.22
C LEU A 16 19.50 -29.82 11.62
N ARG A 17 19.38 -29.41 10.34
CA ARG A 17 18.10 -29.18 9.63
C ARG A 17 17.14 -28.28 10.41
N LEU A 18 17.67 -27.22 11.02
CA LEU A 18 16.90 -26.35 11.92
C LEU A 18 15.75 -25.61 11.20
N HIS A 19 15.76 -25.53 9.87
CA HIS A 19 14.64 -25.03 9.08
C HIS A 19 13.31 -25.75 9.37
N LYS A 20 13.32 -27.01 9.82
CA LYS A 20 12.09 -27.71 10.22
C LYS A 20 11.43 -27.11 11.47
N ILE A 21 12.25 -26.56 12.37
CA ILE A 21 11.77 -25.92 13.60
C ILE A 21 11.50 -24.44 13.33
N PHE A 22 12.48 -23.72 12.78
CA PHE A 22 12.34 -22.29 12.51
C PHE A 22 11.40 -21.96 11.34
N GLY A 23 11.16 -22.91 10.43
CA GLY A 23 10.20 -22.77 9.35
C GLY A 23 8.78 -22.55 9.87
N LEU A 24 8.41 -23.17 11.00
CA LEU A 24 7.11 -22.98 11.65
C LEU A 24 6.86 -21.51 12.05
N PHE A 25 7.92 -20.79 12.39
CA PHE A 25 7.86 -19.39 12.82
C PHE A 25 8.23 -18.40 11.72
N SER A 26 8.50 -18.88 10.50
CA SER A 26 9.00 -18.03 9.40
C SER A 26 8.01 -16.95 9.00
N GLY A 27 6.72 -17.28 8.90
CA GLY A 27 5.65 -16.34 8.60
C GLY A 27 5.51 -15.28 9.70
N PHE A 28 5.45 -15.68 10.97
CA PHE A 28 5.40 -14.77 12.12
C PHE A 28 6.62 -13.84 12.16
N SER A 29 7.82 -14.39 11.98
CA SER A 29 9.08 -13.63 12.00
C SER A 29 9.13 -12.62 10.84
N SER A 30 8.67 -13.01 9.66
CA SER A 30 8.56 -12.12 8.49
C SER A 30 7.57 -11.00 8.75
N ASN A 31 6.39 -11.32 9.27
CA ASN A 31 5.38 -10.33 9.63
C ASN A 31 5.92 -9.34 10.67
N LEU A 32 6.55 -9.83 11.74
CA LEU A 32 7.16 -8.99 12.78
C LEU A 32 8.26 -8.07 12.22
N LEU A 33 9.09 -8.57 11.29
CA LEU A 33 10.09 -7.76 10.60
C LEU A 33 9.43 -6.61 9.81
N TYR A 34 8.38 -6.90 9.05
CA TYR A 34 7.68 -5.88 8.26
C TYR A 34 6.92 -4.88 9.12
N LEU A 35 6.26 -5.34 10.20
CA LEU A 35 5.64 -4.46 11.19
C LEU A 35 6.66 -3.53 11.86
N THR A 36 7.85 -4.04 12.18
CA THR A 36 8.95 -3.24 12.74
C THR A 36 9.39 -2.17 11.74
N LYS A 37 9.58 -2.54 10.47
CA LYS A 37 9.95 -1.59 9.40
C LYS A 37 8.89 -0.53 9.18
N MET A 38 7.62 -0.93 9.13
CA MET A 38 6.47 -0.02 9.00
C MET A 38 6.41 0.94 10.18
N SER A 39 6.49 0.45 11.42
CA SER A 39 6.46 1.28 12.63
C SER A 39 7.60 2.31 12.64
N ALA A 40 8.83 1.90 12.30
CA ALA A 40 9.97 2.80 12.20
C ALA A 40 9.75 3.88 11.11
N TRP A 41 9.21 3.49 9.95
CA TRP A 41 8.88 4.42 8.87
C TRP A 41 7.79 5.41 9.30
N VAL A 42 6.70 4.95 9.91
CA VAL A 42 5.61 5.81 10.39
C VAL A 42 6.15 6.81 11.42
N ASN A 43 6.92 6.35 12.41
CA ASN A 43 7.46 7.24 13.44
C ASN A 43 8.40 8.32 12.87
N LYS A 44 9.21 7.95 11.86
CA LYS A 44 10.10 8.89 11.16
C LYS A 44 9.32 9.92 10.32
N ASN A 45 8.21 9.52 9.69
CA ASN A 45 7.48 10.32 8.70
C ASN A 45 6.14 10.88 9.20
N ARG A 46 5.84 10.80 10.50
CA ARG A 46 4.54 11.23 11.07
C ARG A 46 4.20 12.72 10.90
N LYS A 47 5.18 13.56 10.56
CA LYS A 47 4.99 15.00 10.35
C LYS A 47 4.78 15.28 8.87
N ILE A 48 3.67 14.80 8.33
CA ILE A 48 3.20 15.12 6.98
C ILE A 48 1.86 15.87 7.09
N GLU A 49 1.55 16.66 6.06
CA GLU A 49 0.42 17.60 6.08
C GLU A 49 -0.92 16.87 6.23
N TYR A 50 -1.12 15.80 5.45
CA TYR A 50 -2.24 14.87 5.65
C TYR A 50 -1.71 13.56 6.21
N ASN A 51 -2.00 13.30 7.48
CA ASN A 51 -1.57 12.09 8.18
C ASN A 51 -2.77 11.43 8.87
N ASP A 52 -3.00 10.14 8.60
CA ASP A 52 -4.00 9.35 9.30
C ASP A 52 -3.40 8.33 10.27
N PHE A 53 -2.07 8.20 10.38
CA PHE A 53 -1.43 7.21 11.25
C PHE A 53 -1.40 7.61 12.75
N PRO A 54 -1.64 6.65 13.68
CA PRO A 54 -2.24 5.34 13.47
C PRO A 54 -3.77 5.45 13.32
N SER A 55 -4.34 4.63 12.44
CA SER A 55 -5.74 4.72 12.03
C SER A 55 -6.41 3.36 12.11
N LYS A 56 -7.65 3.31 12.64
CA LYS A 56 -8.51 2.12 12.49
C LYS A 56 -8.84 1.90 11.02
N TRP A 57 -8.90 0.65 10.59
CA TRP A 57 -9.30 0.32 9.22
C TRP A 57 -10.71 0.85 8.94
N ASP A 58 -10.82 1.69 7.92
CA ASP A 58 -12.08 2.22 7.41
C ASP A 58 -11.88 2.59 5.94
N TYR A 59 -12.58 1.88 5.06
CA TYR A 59 -12.50 2.07 3.61
C TYR A 59 -12.90 3.48 3.17
N LYS A 60 -13.76 4.17 3.93
CA LYS A 60 -14.25 5.51 3.57
C LYS A 60 -13.20 6.61 3.78
N LYS A 61 -12.12 6.36 4.52
CA LYS A 61 -11.04 7.34 4.80
C LYS A 61 -10.31 7.83 3.56
N ARG A 62 -10.38 7.10 2.45
CA ARG A 62 -9.81 7.53 1.17
C ARG A 62 -10.49 8.78 0.60
N TYR A 63 -11.79 8.99 0.84
CA TYR A 63 -12.52 10.11 0.24
C TYR A 63 -12.08 11.47 0.82
N PRO A 64 -11.96 11.62 2.16
CA PRO A 64 -11.32 12.81 2.73
C PRO A 64 -9.89 13.04 2.22
N PHE A 65 -9.11 11.99 2.00
CA PHE A 65 -7.77 12.09 1.43
C PHE A 65 -7.81 12.61 -0.02
N TYR A 66 -8.65 12.04 -0.88
CA TYR A 66 -8.80 12.49 -2.26
C TYR A 66 -9.23 13.96 -2.33
N LYS A 67 -10.19 14.37 -1.49
CA LYS A 67 -10.65 15.75 -1.40
C LYS A 67 -9.51 16.69 -0.99
N TRP A 68 -8.75 16.31 0.04
CA TRP A 68 -7.59 17.07 0.47
C TRP A 68 -6.56 17.26 -0.66
N VAL A 69 -6.26 16.20 -1.43
CA VAL A 69 -5.35 16.31 -2.60
C VAL A 69 -5.92 17.28 -3.64
N MET A 70 -7.20 17.16 -3.97
CA MET A 70 -7.82 18.04 -4.96
C MET A 70 -7.82 19.51 -4.52
N GLU A 71 -8.07 19.78 -3.24
CA GLU A 71 -8.01 21.13 -2.67
C GLU A 71 -6.57 21.67 -2.67
N LYS A 72 -5.63 20.85 -2.21
CA LYS A 72 -4.21 21.21 -2.09
C LYS A 72 -3.58 21.57 -3.43
N GLU A 73 -3.94 20.82 -4.47
CA GLU A 73 -3.40 20.99 -5.82
C GLU A 73 -4.27 21.93 -6.69
N GLY A 74 -5.33 22.54 -6.14
CA GLY A 74 -6.20 23.46 -6.87
C GLY A 74 -7.00 22.81 -8.02
N LEU A 75 -7.28 21.52 -7.93
CA LEU A 75 -7.91 20.71 -8.98
C LEU A 75 -9.44 20.73 -8.95
N ILE A 76 -10.05 21.28 -7.90
CA ILE A 76 -11.52 21.36 -7.77
C ILE A 76 -12.10 22.27 -8.85
N ASP A 77 -11.42 23.38 -9.14
CA ASP A 77 -12.02 24.47 -9.90
C ASP A 77 -11.64 24.51 -11.38
N ILE A 78 -10.78 23.58 -11.83
CA ILE A 78 -10.29 23.51 -13.20
C ILE A 78 -10.76 22.22 -13.90
N PRO A 79 -10.82 22.21 -15.24
CA PRO A 79 -10.97 20.97 -16.00
C PRO A 79 -9.81 20.00 -15.73
N VAL A 80 -10.11 18.72 -15.54
CA VAL A 80 -9.11 17.68 -15.27
C VAL A 80 -9.22 16.53 -16.26
N THR A 81 -8.10 15.87 -16.53
CA THR A 81 -8.07 14.54 -17.16
C THR A 81 -7.76 13.52 -16.08
N TYR A 82 -8.78 12.75 -15.68
CA TYR A 82 -8.65 11.71 -14.67
C TYR A 82 -8.42 10.35 -15.34
N LEU A 83 -7.35 9.66 -14.93
CA LEU A 83 -6.99 8.33 -15.41
C LEU A 83 -6.97 7.38 -14.20
N GLU A 84 -7.79 6.33 -14.21
CA GLU A 84 -7.79 5.27 -13.19
C GLU A 84 -7.34 3.95 -13.81
N PHE A 85 -6.35 3.30 -13.19
CA PHE A 85 -5.85 1.98 -13.56
C PHE A 85 -6.24 0.97 -12.48
N GLY A 86 -7.11 0.01 -12.83
CA GLY A 86 -7.77 -0.86 -11.88
C GLY A 86 -9.02 -0.19 -11.28
N VAL A 87 -10.11 -0.18 -12.06
CA VAL A 87 -11.40 0.43 -11.71
C VAL A 87 -12.19 -0.45 -10.74
N ALA A 88 -12.10 -1.78 -10.88
CA ALA A 88 -12.92 -2.77 -10.19
C ALA A 88 -14.42 -2.38 -10.22
N ASP A 89 -15.06 -2.26 -9.06
CA ASP A 89 -16.47 -1.86 -8.91
C ASP A 89 -16.73 -0.36 -9.15
N GLY A 90 -15.70 0.43 -9.48
CA GLY A 90 -15.83 1.84 -9.88
C GLY A 90 -16.18 2.81 -8.75
N TYR A 91 -16.02 2.43 -7.48
CA TYR A 91 -16.36 3.30 -6.35
C TYR A 91 -15.53 4.59 -6.29
N SER A 92 -14.22 4.50 -6.56
CA SER A 92 -13.33 5.66 -6.61
C SER A 92 -13.63 6.51 -7.86
N PHE A 93 -13.73 5.87 -9.02
CA PHE A 93 -14.16 6.52 -10.27
C PHE A 93 -15.42 7.38 -10.09
N LYS A 94 -16.47 6.78 -9.52
CA LYS A 94 -17.75 7.45 -9.27
C LYS A 94 -17.60 8.63 -8.31
N TRP A 95 -16.71 8.51 -7.32
CA TRP A 95 -16.42 9.61 -6.41
C TRP A 95 -15.79 10.80 -7.16
N PHE A 96 -14.74 10.57 -7.95
CA PHE A 96 -14.07 11.64 -8.71
C PHE A 96 -15.00 12.31 -9.75
N LEU A 97 -15.84 11.53 -10.43
CA LEU A 97 -16.87 12.05 -11.33
C LEU A 97 -17.85 13.02 -10.64
N ASN A 98 -18.17 12.77 -9.37
CA ASN A 98 -19.10 13.62 -8.62
C ASN A 98 -18.45 14.90 -8.12
N GLU A 99 -17.16 14.87 -7.80
CA GLU A 99 -16.43 15.99 -7.21
C GLU A 99 -15.94 17.01 -8.26
N ASN A 100 -15.61 16.59 -9.49
CA ASN A 100 -15.24 17.50 -10.58
C ASN A 100 -16.26 17.45 -11.74
N LYS A 101 -17.06 18.52 -11.84
CA LYS A 101 -18.09 18.70 -12.89
C LYS A 101 -17.73 19.79 -13.88
N LYS A 102 -16.46 20.15 -13.99
CA LYS A 102 -16.02 21.26 -14.83
C LYS A 102 -16.19 20.89 -16.31
N PRO A 103 -16.83 21.73 -17.13
CA PRO A 103 -16.89 21.51 -18.57
C PRO A 103 -15.48 21.39 -19.14
N GLY A 104 -15.22 20.33 -19.92
CA GLY A 104 -13.88 20.02 -20.44
C GLY A 104 -13.10 18.98 -19.63
N SER A 105 -13.59 18.56 -18.46
CA SER A 105 -13.02 17.41 -17.76
C SER A 105 -13.29 16.10 -18.52
N SER A 106 -12.33 15.17 -18.45
CA SER A 106 -12.42 13.84 -19.05
C SER A 106 -12.02 12.78 -18.03
N PHE A 107 -12.66 11.60 -18.10
CA PHE A 107 -12.48 10.53 -17.13
C PHE A 107 -12.33 9.21 -17.88
N HIS A 108 -11.21 8.52 -17.65
CA HIS A 108 -10.86 7.28 -18.33
C HIS A 108 -10.51 6.21 -17.30
N GLY A 109 -11.26 5.12 -17.30
CA GLY A 109 -11.03 3.96 -16.45
C GLY A 109 -10.48 2.81 -17.28
N PHE A 110 -9.35 2.27 -16.86
CA PHE A 110 -8.68 1.13 -17.49
C PHE A 110 -8.74 -0.05 -16.53
N ASP A 111 -9.43 -1.12 -16.93
CA ASP A 111 -9.51 -2.37 -16.19
C ASP A 111 -9.69 -3.53 -17.19
N THR A 112 -9.29 -4.73 -16.78
CA THR A 112 -9.66 -5.96 -17.49
C THR A 112 -11.15 -6.28 -17.29
N PHE A 113 -11.73 -5.81 -16.18
CA PHE A 113 -13.07 -6.14 -15.69
C PHE A 113 -13.28 -7.64 -15.45
N THR A 114 -12.19 -8.41 -15.39
CA THR A 114 -12.19 -9.85 -15.14
C THR A 114 -11.27 -10.23 -13.98
N GLY A 115 -10.72 -9.26 -13.25
CA GLY A 115 -9.74 -9.48 -12.19
C GLY A 115 -8.29 -9.46 -12.71
N LEU A 116 -7.35 -9.88 -11.86
CA LEU A 116 -5.94 -9.90 -12.22
C LEU A 116 -5.71 -10.86 -13.42
N PRO A 117 -4.88 -10.48 -14.40
CA PRO A 117 -4.59 -11.33 -15.57
C PRO A 117 -3.77 -12.58 -15.20
N GLU A 118 -3.12 -12.56 -14.04
CA GLU A 118 -2.31 -13.66 -13.50
C GLU A 118 -2.95 -14.14 -12.19
N ASP A 119 -2.99 -15.45 -11.99
CA ASP A 119 -3.68 -16.10 -10.87
C ASP A 119 -2.84 -16.01 -9.57
N PHE A 120 -2.68 -14.79 -9.05
CA PHE A 120 -1.94 -14.49 -7.81
C PHE A 120 -2.76 -14.73 -6.53
N GLY A 121 -3.86 -15.48 -6.62
CA GLY A 121 -4.74 -15.85 -5.50
C GLY A 121 -4.09 -16.79 -4.50
#